data_AF-B1HPI2-F1
#
_entry.id   AF-B1HPI2-F1
#
_cell.length_a   1.000
_cell.length_b   1.000
_cell.length_c   1.000
_cell.angle_alpha   90.00
_cell.angle_beta   90.00
_cell.angle_gamma   90.00
#
_symmetry.space_group_name_H-M   'P 1'
#
loop_
_entity.id
_entity.type
_entity.pdbx_description
1 polymer ?
#
loop_
_entity_poly.entity_id
_entity_poly.type
_entity_poly.pdbx_seq_one_letter_code
_entity_poly.pdbx_strand_id
1 'polypeptide(L)' 'MLSEAQASQALKGLVSERTRLSKLSIVDDVDYELEEIQKDAQLYGNELESLNEDNDDPKEVDET' A
#
# COMPACT_ATOMS: atom_id res chain seq x y z
N MET A 1 6.30 5.70 22.81
CA MET A 1 5.80 5.81 21.43
C MET A 1 6.92 6.00 20.39
N LEU A 2 7.84 7.00 20.51
CA LEU A 2 8.88 7.20 19.48
C LEU A 2 9.83 5.99 19.29
N SER A 3 10.33 5.43 20.39
CA SER A 3 11.23 4.27 20.36
C SER A 3 10.59 3.03 19.72
N GLU A 4 9.30 2.83 20.00
CA GLU A 4 8.50 1.72 19.49
C GLU A 4 8.21 1.89 18.00
N ALA A 5 7.89 3.11 17.55
CA ALA A 5 7.76 3.43 16.13
C ALA A 5 9.07 3.18 15.38
N GLN A 6 10.21 3.59 15.95
CA GLN A 6 11.54 3.32 15.37
C GLN A 6 11.85 1.83 15.30
N ALA A 7 11.56 1.07 16.37
CA ALA A 7 11.76 -0.37 16.38
C ALA A 7 10.88 -1.08 15.34
N SER A 8 9.60 -0.69 15.23
CA SER A 8 8.68 -1.22 14.22
C SER A 8 9.13 -0.92 12.80
N GLN A 9 9.65 0.28 12.53
CA GLN A 9 10.23 0.60 11.23
C GLN A 9 11.44 -0.29 10.90
N ALA A 10 12.32 -0.53 11.86
CA ALA A 10 13.48 -1.40 11.68
C ALA A 10 13.10 -2.87 11.39
N LEU A 11 11.93 -3.33 11.87
CA LEU A 11 11.43 -4.68 11.67
C LEU A 11 10.69 -4.87 10.33
N LYS A 12 10.38 -3.79 9.61
CA LYS A 12 9.65 -3.86 8.34
C LYS A 12 10.44 -4.67 7.31
N GLY A 13 9.81 -5.67 6.69
CA GLY A 13 10.44 -6.56 5.71
C GLY A 13 11.33 -7.66 6.30
N LEU A 14 11.66 -7.62 7.59
CA LEU A 14 12.39 -8.70 8.29
C LEU A 14 11.44 -9.72 8.94
N VAL A 15 10.23 -9.28 9.28
CA VAL A 15 9.16 -10.12 9.83
C VAL A 15 7.87 -9.88 9.05
N SER A 16 6.89 -10.76 9.23
CA SER A 16 5.55 -10.52 8.67
C SER A 16 4.92 -9.26 9.26
N GLU A 17 4.13 -8.55 8.46
CA GLU A 17 3.40 -7.35 8.91
C GLU A 17 2.51 -7.64 10.12
N ARG A 18 1.86 -8.81 10.13
CA ARG A 18 1.09 -9.29 11.28
C ARG A 18 1.91 -9.34 12.58
N THR A 19 3.11 -9.92 12.52
CA THR A 19 4.00 -9.98 13.70
C THR A 19 4.46 -8.59 14.10
N ARG A 20 4.79 -7.73 13.13
CA ARG A 20 5.21 -6.34 13.38
C ARG A 20 4.13 -5.53 14.12
N LEU A 21 2.89 -5.59 13.63
CA LEU A 21 1.74 -4.90 14.22
C LEU A 21 1.37 -5.47 15.59
N SER A 22 1.49 -6.79 15.81
CA SER A 22 1.23 -7.42 17.12
C SER A 22 2.14 -6.96 18.26
N LYS A 23 3.26 -6.29 17.93
CA LYS A 23 4.20 -5.74 18.92
C LYS A 23 3.98 -4.26 19.20
N LEU A 24 3.07 -3.62 18.47
CA LEU A 24 2.69 -2.23 18.69
C LEU A 24 1.57 -2.16 19.73
N SER A 25 1.85 -1.50 20.84
CA SER A 25 0.92 -1.23 21.93
C SER A 25 -0.26 -0.34 21.55
N ILE A 26 -0.18 0.34 20.40
CA ILE A 26 -1.27 1.16 19.86
C ILE A 26 -2.29 0.36 19.04
N VAL A 27 -1.97 -0.89 18.67
CA VAL A 27 -2.82 -1.73 17.83
C VAL A 27 -3.59 -2.71 18.72
N ASP A 28 -4.90 -2.55 18.78
CA ASP A 28 -5.78 -3.41 19.58
C ASP A 28 -6.17 -4.70 18.82
N ASP A 29 -6.49 -4.58 17.53
CA ASP A 29 -6.83 -5.72 16.66
C ASP A 29 -5.96 -5.70 15.39
N VAL A 30 -5.02 -6.63 15.33
CA VAL A 30 -4.07 -6.73 14.22
C VAL A 30 -4.74 -7.12 12.91
N ASP A 31 -5.76 -7.98 12.97
CA ASP A 31 -6.37 -8.53 11.77
C ASP A 31 -7.25 -7.46 11.10
N TYR A 32 -7.98 -6.67 11.90
CA TYR A 32 -8.71 -5.50 11.42
C TYR A 32 -7.79 -4.48 10.72
N GLU A 33 -6.66 -4.11 11.35
CA GLU A 33 -5.72 -3.14 10.76
C GLU A 33 -5.11 -3.65 9.44
N LEU A 34 -4.83 -4.95 9.34
CA LEU A 34 -4.32 -5.55 8.09
C LEU A 34 -5.36 -5.48 6.97
N GLU A 35 -6.63 -5.74 7.27
CA GLU A 35 -7.72 -5.60 6.31
C GLU A 35 -7.87 -4.15 5.83
N GLU A 36 -7.82 -3.18 6.76
CA GLU A 36 -7.90 -1.76 6.41
C GLU A 36 -6.70 -1.33 5.55
N ILE A 37 -5.48 -1.75 5.88
CA ILE A 37 -4.29 -1.50 5.03
C ILE A 37 -4.45 -2.08 3.63
N GLN A 38 -5.04 -3.28 3.51
CA GLN A 38 -5.27 -3.91 2.22
C GLN A 38 -6.36 -3.18 1.40
N LYS A 39 -7.45 -2.76 2.06
CA LYS A 39 -8.49 -1.93 1.42
C LYS A 39 -7.93 -0.58 0.98
N ASP A 40 -7.09 0.05 1.82
CA ASP A 40 -6.44 1.32 1.53
C ASP A 40 -5.49 1.19 0.32
N ALA A 41 -4.71 0.11 0.26
CA ALA A 41 -3.85 -0.19 -0.88
C ALA A 41 -4.64 -0.43 -2.19
N GLN A 42 -5.83 -1.03 -2.12
CA GLN A 42 -6.71 -1.22 -3.28
C GLN A 42 -7.42 0.07 -3.70
N LEU A 43 -7.84 0.90 -2.74
CA LEU A 43 -8.63 2.10 -2.98
C LEU A 43 -7.77 3.27 -3.45
N TYR A 44 -6.60 3.45 -2.83
CA TYR A 44 -5.67 4.55 -3.11
C TYR A 44 -4.44 4.11 -3.90
N GLY A 45 -4.34 2.83 -4.25
CA GLY A 45 -3.45 2.31 -5.27
C GLY A 45 -1.98 2.66 -5.06
N ASN A 46 -1.24 1.82 -4.34
CA ASN A 46 0.21 1.70 -4.56
C ASN A 46 0.52 0.93 -5.86
N GLU A 47 -0.51 0.41 -6.52
CA GLU A 47 -0.42 -0.15 -7.86
C GLU A 47 -0.64 1.00 -8.85
N LEU A 48 0.46 1.59 -9.31
CA LEU A 48 0.42 2.34 -10.56
C LEU A 48 -0.21 1.42 -11.61
N GLU A 49 -1.26 1.88 -12.30
CA GLU A 49 -1.72 1.25 -13.52
C GLU A 49 -0.49 0.93 -14.37
N SER A 50 -0.41 -0.31 -14.83
CA SER A 50 0.64 -0.68 -15.79
C SER A 50 0.59 0.35 -16.91
N LEU A 51 1.72 1.00 -17.20
CA LEU A 51 1.83 1.82 -18.41
C LEU A 51 1.67 0.84 -19.57
N ASN A 52 0.43 0.55 -19.96
CA ASN A 52 0.17 -0.05 -21.26
C ASN A 52 0.65 1.00 -22.26
N GLU A 53 1.84 0.79 -22.82
CA GLU A 53 2.45 1.54 -23.91
C GLU A 53 1.69 1.30 -25.24
N ASP A 54 0.37 1.27 -25.21
CA ASP A 54 -0.49 1.16 -26.40
C ASP A 54 -1.33 2.46 -26.59
N ASN A 55 -0.81 3.61 -26.16
CA ASN A 55 -1.30 4.92 -26.57
C ASN A 55 -0.56 5.41 -27.82
N ASP A 56 -0.54 4.59 -28.88
CA ASP A 56 0.03 4.94 -30.17
C ASP A 56 -1.06 4.91 -31.26
N ASP A 57 -2.18 5.58 -31.01
CA ASP A 57 -3.08 6.01 -32.08
C ASP A 57 -3.40 7.50 -31.90
N PRO A 58 -2.70 8.40 -32.60
CA PRO A 58 -3.17 9.77 -32.74
C PRO A 58 -4.55 9.71 -33.41
N LYS A 59 -5.59 10.14 -32.69
CA LYS A 59 -6.92 10.30 -33.27
C LYS A 59 -6.82 11.31 -34.42
N GLU A 60 -6.83 10.81 -35.64
CA GLU A 60 -7.01 11.62 -36.84
C GLU A 60 -8.36 12.34 -36.69
N VAL A 61 -8.30 13.66 -36.48
CA VAL A 61 -9.48 14.51 -36.53
C VAL A 61 -9.82 14.69 -38.02
N ASP A 62 -10.79 13.92 -38.50
CA ASP A 62 -11.33 14.11 -39.85
C ASP A 62 -12.07 15.47 -39.89
N GLU A 63 -11.44 16.46 -40.53
CA GLU A 63 -12.08 17.73 -40.86
C GLU A 63 -13.04 17.49 -42.05
N THR A 64 -14.34 17.47 -41.78
CA THR A 64 -15.38 17.69 -42.80
C THR A 64 -16.46 18.66 -42.33
#